data_AF-A0A542ASS7-F1
#
_entry.id   AF-A0A542ASS7-F1
#
_cell.length_a   1.000
_cell.length_b   1.000
_cell.length_c   1.000
_cell.angle_alpha   90.00
_cell.angle_beta   90.00
_cell.angle_gamma   90.00
#
_symmetry.space_group_name_H-M   'P 1'
#
loop_
_entity.id
_entity.type
_entity.pdbx_description
1 polymer ?
#
loop_
_entity_poly.entity_id
_entity_poly.type
_entity_poly.pdbx_seq_one_letter_code
_entity_poly.pdbx_strand_id
1 'polypeptide(L)'
;MAFEKLSNNVDDLNHNIQAFLHSNAEYYKLKAFKQGMKGATSLVRFLIMGFLLSIAGIMLSFAIAIIISQSIGVPSSGYFIVGGFYLIVGVLIYIFGKEPIEKLILQKFSKAVFNDKND
;
A
#
# COMPACT_ATOMS: atom_id res chain seq x y z
N MET A 1 31.80 35.22 16.99
CA MET A 1 30.58 35.82 17.55
C MET A 1 29.28 35.34 16.89
N ALA A 2 29.11 35.38 15.56
CA ALA A 2 27.87 34.91 14.92
C ALA A 2 27.65 33.38 15.02
N PHE A 3 28.72 32.60 14.86
CA PHE A 3 28.68 31.13 14.98
C PHE A 3 28.39 30.65 16.41
N GLU A 4 28.87 31.40 17.39
CA GLU A 4 28.72 31.12 18.82
C GLU A 4 27.30 31.43 19.30
N LYS A 5 26.70 32.54 18.81
CA LYS A 5 25.26 32.77 18.98
C LYS A 5 24.43 31.68 18.32
N LEU A 6 24.79 31.20 17.13
CA LEU A 6 24.07 30.12 16.47
C LEU A 6 24.16 28.81 17.29
N SER A 7 25.35 28.46 17.79
CA SER A 7 25.55 27.29 18.67
C SER A 7 24.69 27.38 19.92
N ASN A 8 24.73 28.51 20.63
CA ASN A 8 23.97 28.70 21.86
C ASN A 8 22.44 28.62 21.62
N ASN A 9 21.95 29.17 20.49
CA ASN A 9 20.53 29.05 20.13
C ASN A 9 20.14 27.61 19.75
N VAL A 10 21.04 26.83 19.13
CA VAL A 10 20.80 25.42 18.81
C VAL A 10 20.77 24.57 20.08
N ASP A 11 21.63 24.86 21.05
CA ASP A 11 21.64 24.19 22.36
C ASP A 11 20.39 24.52 23.19
N ASP A 12 19.98 25.79 23.24
CA ASP A 12 18.72 26.21 23.89
C ASP A 12 17.48 25.62 23.18
N LEU A 13 17.51 25.51 21.85
CA LEU A 13 16.42 24.89 21.09
C LEU A 13 16.32 23.38 21.38
N ASN A 14 17.45 22.67 21.48
CA ASN A 14 17.49 21.27 21.89
C ASN A 14 16.93 21.06 23.30
N HIS A 15 17.26 21.95 24.24
CA HIS A 15 16.78 21.87 25.61
C HIS A 15 15.27 22.10 25.70
N ASN A 16 14.75 23.08 24.95
CA ASN A 16 13.31 23.35 24.87
C ASN A 16 12.54 22.24 24.16
N ILE A 17 13.10 21.64 23.10
CA ILE A 17 12.51 20.48 22.42
C ILE A 17 12.47 19.26 23.36
N GLN A 18 13.53 19.01 24.13
CA GLN A 18 13.53 17.94 25.13
C GLN A 18 12.50 18.18 26.23
N ALA A 19 12.37 19.40 26.76
CA ALA A 19 11.36 19.73 27.76
C ALA A 19 9.92 19.63 27.21
N PHE A 20 9.68 20.06 25.97
CA PHE A 20 8.39 19.92 25.29
C PHE A 20 8.03 18.46 25.00
N LEU A 21 9.02 17.65 24.57
CA LEU A 21 8.86 16.22 24.35
C LEU A 21 8.64 15.48 25.67
N HIS A 22 9.30 15.90 26.75
CA HIS A 22 9.17 15.28 28.07
C HIS A 22 7.81 15.60 28.71
N SER A 23 7.35 16.86 28.61
CA SER A 23 6.06 17.29 29.18
C SER A 23 4.85 16.80 28.37
N ASN A 24 4.97 16.64 27.05
CA ASN A 24 3.89 16.13 26.19
C ASN A 24 4.11 14.68 25.73
N ALA A 25 5.08 13.96 26.31
CA ALA A 25 5.48 12.60 25.92
C ALA A 25 4.28 11.65 25.89
N GLU A 26 3.43 11.72 26.91
CA GLU A 26 2.25 10.87 27.05
C GLU A 26 1.24 11.13 25.93
N TYR A 27 1.01 12.40 25.59
CA TYR A 27 0.11 12.77 24.51
C TYR A 27 0.62 12.25 23.15
N TYR A 28 1.91 12.42 22.85
CA TYR A 28 2.50 11.91 21.61
C TYR A 28 2.57 10.38 21.57
N LYS A 29 2.83 9.73 22.70
CA LYS A 29 2.75 8.26 22.83
C LYS A 29 1.35 7.75 22.51
N LEU A 30 0.31 8.40 23.06
CA LEU A 30 -1.08 8.03 22.82
C LEU A 30 -1.51 8.36 21.37
N LYS A 31 -1.06 9.49 20.81
CA LYS A 31 -1.34 9.89 19.42
C LYS A 31 -0.69 8.94 18.42
N ALA A 32 0.57 8.56 18.64
CA ALA A 32 1.28 7.55 17.84
C ALA A 32 0.59 6.19 17.93
N PHE A 33 0.18 5.77 19.14
CA PHE A 33 -0.57 4.53 19.34
C PHE A 33 -1.92 4.57 18.60
N LYS A 34 -2.68 5.66 18.71
CA LYS A 34 -3.97 5.84 18.02
C LYS A 34 -3.81 5.81 16.51
N GLN A 35 -2.80 6.50 15.97
CA GLN A 35 -2.53 6.51 14.53
C GLN A 35 -2.07 5.14 14.03
N GLY A 36 -1.20 4.46 14.78
CA GLY A 36 -0.76 3.09 14.50
C GLY A 36 -1.93 2.11 14.52
N MET A 37 -2.78 2.17 15.54
CA MET A 37 -3.99 1.33 15.63
C MET A 37 -4.96 1.61 14.48
N LYS A 38 -5.19 2.88 14.12
CA LYS A 38 -6.04 3.23 12.97
C LYS A 38 -5.49 2.66 11.66
N GLY A 39 -4.17 2.73 11.46
CA GLY A 39 -3.49 2.12 10.32
C GLY A 39 -3.61 0.59 10.33
N ALA A 40 -3.34 -0.05 11.47
CA ALA A 40 -3.45 -1.49 11.64
C ALA A 40 -4.88 -1.99 11.38
N THR A 41 -5.90 -1.34 11.94
CA THR A 41 -7.31 -1.69 11.70
C THR A 41 -7.68 -1.50 10.23
N SER A 42 -7.19 -0.45 9.57
CA SER A 42 -7.40 -0.25 8.13
C SER A 42 -6.76 -1.36 7.29
N LEU A 43 -5.53 -1.76 7.62
CA LEU A 43 -4.82 -2.86 6.95
C LEU A 43 -5.56 -4.18 7.14
N VAL A 44 -5.97 -4.50 8.37
CA VAL A 44 -6.75 -5.71 8.67
C VAL A 44 -8.05 -5.72 7.88
N ARG A 45 -8.79 -4.61 7.85
CA ARG A 45 -10.04 -4.51 7.08
C ARG A 45 -9.79 -4.71 5.59
N PHE A 46 -8.72 -4.13 5.05
CA PHE A 46 -8.32 -4.31 3.66
C PHE A 46 -7.97 -5.77 3.36
N LEU A 47 -7.21 -6.43 4.24
CA LEU A 47 -6.86 -7.84 4.10
C LEU A 47 -8.08 -8.76 4.12
N ILE A 48 -9.02 -8.54 5.06
CA ILE A 48 -10.25 -9.34 5.14
C ILE A 48 -11.08 -9.19 3.87
N MET A 49 -11.30 -7.95 3.43
CA MET A 49 -12.10 -7.68 2.23
C MET A 49 -11.41 -8.19 0.96
N GLY A 50 -10.10 -8.00 0.85
CA GLY A 50 -9.28 -8.52 -0.25
C GLY A 50 -9.28 -10.05 -0.30
N PHE A 51 -9.19 -10.71 0.85
CA PHE A 51 -9.26 -12.17 0.94
C PHE A 51 -10.62 -12.71 0.48
N LEU A 52 -11.71 -12.12 0.96
CA LEU A 52 -13.07 -12.54 0.58
C LEU A 52 -13.31 -12.37 -0.92
N LEU A 53 -12.91 -11.22 -1.47
CA LEU A 53 -12.99 -10.94 -2.91
C LEU A 53 -12.11 -11.89 -3.73
N SER A 54 -10.92 -12.23 -3.24
CA SER A 54 -10.01 -13.15 -3.92
C SER A 54 -10.61 -14.55 -4.02
N ILE A 55 -11.22 -15.06 -2.93
CA ILE A 55 -11.91 -16.35 -2.95
C ILE A 55 -13.06 -16.33 -3.95
N ALA A 56 -13.90 -15.28 -3.93
CA ALA A 56 -15.00 -15.14 -4.86
C ALA A 56 -14.50 -15.11 -6.32
N GLY A 57 -13.41 -14.40 -6.59
CA GLY A 57 -12.77 -14.34 -7.91
C GLY A 57 -12.25 -15.70 -8.38
N ILE A 58 -11.61 -16.47 -7.51
CA ILE A 58 -11.13 -17.84 -7.82
C ILE A 58 -12.31 -18.76 -8.15
N MET A 59 -13.38 -18.70 -7.34
CA MET A 59 -14.61 -19.47 -7.60
C MET A 59 -15.23 -19.13 -8.95
N LEU A 60 -15.31 -17.85 -9.30
CA LEU A 60 -15.79 -17.41 -10.63
C LEU A 60 -14.90 -17.91 -11.76
N SER A 61 -13.58 -17.88 -11.59
CA SER A 61 -12.64 -18.44 -12.57
C SER A 61 -12.89 -19.94 -12.79
N PHE A 62 -13.13 -20.70 -11.72
CA PHE A 62 -13.49 -22.11 -11.85
C PHE A 62 -14.83 -22.32 -12.55
N ALA A 63 -15.84 -21.49 -12.24
CA ALA A 63 -17.13 -21.56 -12.92
C ALA A 63 -16.99 -21.34 -14.44
N ILE A 64 -16.20 -20.36 -14.86
CA ILE A 64 -15.92 -20.10 -16.29
C ILE A 64 -15.19 -21.29 -16.92
N ALA A 65 -14.18 -21.85 -16.24
CA ALA A 65 -13.46 -23.01 -16.72
C ALA A 65 -14.39 -24.23 -16.93
N ILE A 66 -15.32 -24.46 -15.99
CA ILE A 66 -16.30 -25.55 -16.10
C ILE A 66 -17.24 -25.33 -17.28
N ILE A 67 -17.76 -24.10 -17.48
CA ILE A 67 -18.64 -23.77 -18.61
C ILE A 67 -17.93 -24.05 -19.94
N ILE A 68 -16.70 -23.55 -20.10
CA ILE A 68 -15.91 -23.77 -21.32
C ILE A 68 -15.66 -25.27 -21.54
N SER A 69 -15.31 -25.98 -20.45
CA SER A 69 -15.04 -27.41 -20.51
C SER A 69 -16.26 -28.24 -20.92
N GLN A 70 -17.45 -27.90 -20.41
CA GLN A 70 -18.71 -28.55 -20.79
C GLN A 70 -19.06 -28.31 -22.26
N SER A 71 -18.81 -27.10 -22.80
CA SER A 71 -19.06 -26.80 -24.22
C SER A 71 -18.15 -27.59 -25.17
N ILE A 72 -16.92 -27.87 -24.75
CA ILE A 72 -15.94 -28.65 -25.55
C ILE A 72 -16.14 -30.17 -25.35
N GLY A 73 -16.85 -30.59 -24.29
CA GLY A 73 -17.07 -32.00 -23.95
C GLY A 73 -15.84 -32.68 -23.33
N VAL A 74 -14.77 -31.93 -23.05
CA VAL A 74 -13.52 -32.43 -22.47
C VAL A 74 -13.26 -31.73 -21.14
N PRO A 75 -13.25 -32.45 -19.99
CA PRO A 75 -13.08 -31.89 -18.64
C PRO A 75 -11.84 -31.00 -18.46
N SER A 76 -10.72 -31.32 -19.13
CA SER A 76 -9.45 -30.61 -18.98
C SER A 76 -9.35 -29.32 -19.79
N SER A 77 -10.13 -29.18 -20.87
CA SER A 77 -9.98 -28.10 -21.85
C SER A 77 -10.20 -26.71 -21.27
N GLY A 78 -11.22 -26.54 -20.44
CA GLY A 78 -11.54 -25.25 -19.82
C GLY A 78 -10.45 -24.75 -18.87
N TYR A 79 -9.82 -25.65 -18.12
CA TYR A 79 -8.70 -25.31 -17.24
C TYR A 79 -7.46 -24.91 -18.04
N PHE A 80 -7.17 -25.59 -19.15
CA PHE A 80 -6.04 -25.24 -20.03
C PHE A 80 -6.22 -23.86 -20.68
N ILE A 81 -7.44 -23.54 -21.14
CA ILE A 81 -7.74 -22.24 -21.77
C ILE A 81 -7.62 -21.12 -20.73
N VAL A 82 -8.24 -21.28 -19.57
CA VAL A 82 -8.20 -20.26 -18.51
C VAL A 82 -6.77 -20.11 -17.94
N GLY A 83 -6.04 -21.22 -17.76
CA GLY A 83 -4.64 -21.20 -17.35
C GLY A 83 -3.72 -20.52 -18.37
N GLY A 84 -3.91 -20.83 -19.65
CA GLY A 84 -3.19 -20.18 -20.75
C GLY A 84 -3.48 -18.67 -20.83
N PHE A 85 -4.74 -18.28 -20.64
CA PHE A 85 -5.11 -16.86 -20.54
C PHE A 85 -4.39 -16.16 -19.38
N TYR A 86 -4.36 -16.77 -18.19
CA TYR A 86 -3.63 -16.21 -17.05
C TYR A 86 -2.12 -16.08 -17.30
N LEU A 87 -1.51 -17.03 -18.02
CA LEU A 87 -0.11 -16.92 -18.43
C LEU A 87 0.12 -15.74 -19.38
N ILE A 88 -0.73 -15.57 -20.40
CA ILE A 88 -0.64 -14.45 -21.34
C ILE A 88 -0.79 -13.12 -20.60
N VAL A 89 -1.79 -13.00 -19.73
CA VAL A 89 -1.98 -11.81 -18.90
C VAL A 89 -0.77 -11.55 -18.01
N GLY A 90 -0.19 -12.59 -17.41
CA GLY A 90 1.04 -12.49 -16.61
C GLY A 90 2.22 -11.95 -17.41
N VAL A 91 2.43 -12.45 -18.63
CA VAL A 91 3.49 -11.95 -19.54
C VAL A 91 3.21 -10.49 -19.94
N LEU A 92 1.96 -10.16 -20.23
CA LEU A 92 1.58 -8.78 -20.57
C LEU A 92 1.88 -7.83 -19.41
N ILE A 93 1.52 -8.19 -18.18
CA ILE A 93 1.83 -7.39 -16.99
C ILE A 93 3.34 -7.28 -16.78
N TYR A 94 4.11 -8.34 -17.04
CA TYR A 94 5.56 -8.29 -16.91
C TYR A 94 6.20 -7.28 -17.88
N ILE A 95 5.69 -7.21 -19.12
CA ILE A 95 6.21 -6.31 -20.16
C ILE A 95 5.68 -4.88 -19.99
N PHE A 96 4.35 -4.73 -19.87
CA PHE A 96 3.68 -3.42 -19.83
C PHE A 96 3.51 -2.84 -18.43
N GLY A 97 3.64 -3.65 -17.38
CA GLY A 97 3.34 -3.22 -16.01
C GLY A 97 4.41 -2.35 -15.37
N LYS A 98 5.65 -2.34 -15.87
CA LYS A 98 6.74 -1.53 -15.29
C LYS A 98 6.44 -0.03 -15.32
N GLU A 99 6.19 0.53 -16.50
CA GLU A 99 5.95 1.97 -16.66
C GLU A 99 4.72 2.53 -15.91
N PRO A 100 3.51 1.92 -15.96
CA PRO A 100 2.34 2.47 -15.28
C PRO A 100 2.44 2.33 -13.76
N ILE A 101 3.05 1.25 -13.25
CA ILE A 101 3.26 1.08 -11.80
C ILE A 101 4.25 2.14 -11.30
N GLU A 102 5.37 2.31 -12.00
CA GLU A 102 6.38 3.31 -11.65
C GLU A 102 5.79 4.72 -11.70
N LYS A 103 5.02 5.05 -12.75
CA LYS A 103 4.35 6.36 -12.90
C LYS A 103 3.28 6.59 -11.82
N LEU A 104 2.48 5.59 -11.44
CA LEU A 104 1.50 5.69 -10.36
C LEU A 104 2.15 5.89 -8.99
N ILE A 105 3.24 5.16 -8.72
CA ILE A 105 4.02 5.30 -7.49
C ILE A 105 4.64 6.70 -7.45
N LEU A 106 5.35 7.13 -8.50
CA LEU A 106 5.94 8.46 -8.59
C LEU A 106 4.91 9.59 -8.46
N GLN A 107 3.72 9.47 -9.05
CA GLN A 107 2.67 10.48 -8.91
C GLN A 107 2.10 10.55 -7.49
N LYS A 108 1.88 9.40 -6.84
CA LYS A 108 1.40 9.36 -5.44
C LYS A 108 2.45 9.89 -4.47
N PHE A 109 3.73 9.52 -4.66
CA PHE A 109 4.83 10.02 -3.84
C PHE A 109 5.08 11.51 -4.09
N SER A 110 5.05 11.95 -5.34
CA SER A 110 5.18 13.37 -5.69
C SER A 110 4.08 14.19 -5.02
N LYS A 111 2.81 13.77 -5.09
CA LYS A 111 1.74 14.45 -4.35
C LYS A 111 1.91 14.39 -2.83
N ALA A 112 2.28 13.25 -2.26
CA ALA A 112 2.46 13.13 -0.82
C ALA A 112 3.61 14.00 -0.27
N VAL A 113 4.67 14.21 -1.05
CA VAL A 113 5.86 14.97 -0.64
C VAL A 113 5.79 16.45 -1.02
N PHE A 114 5.21 16.79 -2.18
CA PHE A 114 5.14 18.17 -2.64
C PHE A 114 3.84 18.89 -2.25
N ASN A 115 2.74 18.18 -1.98
CA ASN A 115 1.48 18.80 -1.59
C ASN A 115 1.36 19.06 -0.08
N ASP A 116 2.39 18.73 0.71
CA ASP A 116 2.51 19.07 2.14
C ASP A 116 3.25 20.42 2.34
N LYS A 117 3.70 21.07 1.25
CA LYS A 117 4.40 22.38 1.30
C LYS A 117 3.50 23.58 0.96
N ASN A 118 2.21 23.37 0.72
CA ASN A 118 1.29 24.41 0.25
C ASN A 118 0.03 24.61 1.12
N ASP A 119 0.06 24.23 2.39
CA ASP A 119 -0.91 24.71 3.40
C ASP A 119 -0.17 25.35 4.58
#